data_AF-A0A7V1N841-F1
#
_entry.id   AF-A0A7V1N841-F1
#
_cell.length_a   1.000
_cell.length_b   1.000
_cell.length_c   1.000
_cell.angle_alpha   90.00
_cell.angle_beta   90.00
_cell.angle_gamma   90.00
#
_symmetry.space_group_name_H-M   'P 1'
#
loop_
_entity.id
_entity.type
_entity.pdbx_description
1 polymer ?
#
loop_
_entity_poly.entity_id
_entity_poly.type
_entity_poly.pdbx_seq_one_letter_code
_entity_poly.pdbx_strand_id
1 'polypeptide(L)'
;GFVFLDGHHDETATLDYLERLRPLLADNAVVLLDDILWSAGMRRAWRALASHPRTALSLHLVRMGLLVISPDGGSRRRRFAPGVWLADIRERVLRL
;
A
#
# COMPACT_ATOMS: atom_id res chain seq x y z
N GLY A 1 -13.23 5.77 0.11
CA GLY A 1 -13.44 4.69 -0.88
C GLY A 1 -12.51 3.54 -0.60
N PHE A 2 -12.86 2.32 -1.03
CA PHE A 2 -12.03 1.13 -0.87
C PHE A 2 -11.91 0.40 -2.21
N VAL A 3 -10.70 -0.04 -2.55
CA VAL A 3 -10.42 -0.89 -3.72
C VAL A 3 -9.56 -2.06 -3.28
N PHE A 4 -9.91 -3.25 -3.77
CA PHE A 4 -9.06 -4.44 -3.68
C PHE A 4 -8.59 -4.83 -5.08
N LEU A 5 -7.27 -4.94 -5.26
CA LEU A 5 -6.61 -5.31 -6.51
C LEU A 5 -6.00 -6.70 -6.38
N ASP A 6 -6.71 -7.69 -6.93
CA ASP A 6 -6.30 -9.09 -7.05
C ASP A 6 -6.31 -9.49 -8.53
N GLY A 7 -5.46 -8.79 -9.30
CA GLY A 7 -5.45 -8.82 -10.76
C GLY A 7 -4.29 -9.61 -11.35
N HIS A 8 -3.89 -9.28 -12.58
CA HIS A 8 -2.92 -10.01 -13.42
C HIS A 8 -1.51 -10.28 -12.81
N HIS A 9 -1.21 -9.81 -11.60
CA HIS A 9 0.09 -9.92 -10.90
C HIS A 9 1.30 -9.58 -11.80
N ASP A 10 1.07 -8.63 -12.70
CA ASP A 10 2.04 -8.04 -13.63
C ASP A 10 2.35 -6.59 -13.22
N GLU A 11 3.58 -6.15 -13.47
CA GLU A 11 4.03 -4.81 -13.10
C GLU A 11 3.24 -3.72 -13.81
N THR A 12 3.19 -3.78 -15.14
CA THR A 12 2.58 -2.75 -15.98
C THR A 12 1.08 -2.70 -15.72
N ALA A 13 0.41 -3.87 -15.70
CA ALA A 13 -1.01 -3.93 -15.43
C ALA A 13 -1.38 -3.35 -14.06
N THR A 14 -0.62 -3.66 -13.01
CA THR A 14 -0.86 -3.16 -11.65
C THR A 14 -0.72 -1.65 -11.56
N LEU A 15 0.31 -1.09 -12.21
CA LEU A 15 0.51 0.36 -12.26
C LEU A 15 -0.62 1.05 -13.02
N ASP A 16 -1.00 0.50 -14.18
CA ASP A 16 -2.07 1.03 -15.03
C ASP A 16 -3.43 1.02 -14.33
N TYR A 17 -3.73 -0.04 -13.56
CA TYR A 17 -4.97 -0.10 -12.77
C TYR A 17 -5.04 1.05 -11.79
N LEU A 18 -3.99 1.28 -11.01
CA LEU A 18 -4.03 2.35 -10.02
C LEU A 18 -4.12 3.72 -10.70
N GLU A 19 -3.41 3.93 -11.81
CA GLU A 19 -3.47 5.19 -12.54
C GLU A 19 -4.88 5.50 -13.07
N ARG A 20 -5.57 4.49 -13.60
CA ARG A 20 -6.97 4.61 -14.06
C ARG A 20 -7.96 4.82 -12.91
N LEU A 21 -7.69 4.22 -11.76
CA LEU A 21 -8.55 4.35 -10.58
C LEU A 21 -8.38 5.68 -9.87
N ARG A 22 -7.17 6.25 -9.83
CA ARG A 22 -6.84 7.51 -9.13
C ARG A 22 -7.89 8.62 -9.26
N PRO A 23 -8.37 9.00 -10.47
CA PRO A 23 -9.36 10.07 -10.60
C PRO A 23 -10.75 9.71 -10.04
N LEU A 24 -11.02 8.43 -9.78
CA LEU A 24 -12.29 7.92 -9.24
C LEU A 24 -12.21 7.67 -7.72
N LEU A 25 -11.02 7.70 -7.13
CA LEU A 25 -10.83 7.47 -5.71
C LEU A 25 -11.26 8.70 -4.92
N ALA A 26 -12.10 8.50 -3.90
CA ALA A 26 -12.36 9.52 -2.89
C ALA A 26 -11.08 9.88 -2.12
N ASP A 27 -11.06 11.05 -1.51
CA ASP A 27 -9.96 11.46 -0.63
C ASP A 27 -9.72 10.42 0.46
N ASN A 28 -8.44 10.15 0.74
CA ASN A 28 -8.00 9.12 1.69
C ASN A 28 -8.52 7.71 1.37
N ALA A 29 -8.77 7.40 0.10
CA ALA A 29 -9.15 6.05 -0.30
C ALA A 29 -8.07 5.03 0.07
N VAL A 30 -8.53 3.84 0.47
CA VAL A 30 -7.68 2.69 0.78
C VAL A 30 -7.64 1.76 -0.43
N VAL A 31 -6.43 1.39 -0.85
CA VAL A 31 -6.20 0.40 -1.90
C VAL A 31 -5.42 -0.76 -1.31
N LEU A 32 -6.00 -1.94 -1.34
CA LEU A 32 -5.34 -3.19 -0.96
C LEU A 32 -4.91 -3.92 -2.23
N LEU A 33 -3.65 -4.31 -2.32
CA LEU A 33 -3.08 -5.09 -3.41
C LEU A 33 -2.72 -6.47 -2.90
N ASP A 34 -3.16 -7.51 -3.60
CA ASP A 34 -2.71 -8.87 -3.33
C ASP A 34 -1.35 -9.15 -3.96
N ASP A 35 -0.63 -10.11 -3.38
CA ASP A 35 0.53 -10.74 -3.98
C ASP A 35 1.66 -9.81 -4.43
N ILE A 36 1.95 -8.78 -3.63
CA ILE A 36 2.98 -7.77 -3.90
C ILE A 36 4.43 -8.32 -3.92
N LEU A 37 4.63 -9.56 -3.44
CA LEU A 37 5.91 -10.26 -3.48
C LEU A 37 6.02 -11.33 -4.58
N TRP A 38 4.94 -11.59 -5.33
CA TRP A 38 4.80 -12.70 -6.28
C TRP A 38 5.96 -12.80 -7.29
N SER A 39 6.30 -11.69 -7.92
CA SER A 39 7.32 -11.64 -8.97
C SER A 39 8.27 -10.45 -8.80
N ALA A 40 9.38 -10.45 -9.54
CA ALA A 40 10.27 -9.29 -9.59
C ALA A 40 9.54 -8.04 -10.10
N GLY A 41 8.61 -8.22 -11.03
CA GLY A 41 7.72 -7.16 -11.53
C GLY A 41 6.80 -6.63 -10.43
N MET A 42 6.10 -7.50 -9.69
CA MET A 42 5.26 -7.07 -8.57
C MET A 42 6.05 -6.34 -7.48
N ARG A 43 7.26 -6.78 -7.18
CA ARG A 43 8.16 -6.06 -6.25
C ARG A 43 8.59 -4.69 -6.78
N ARG A 44 8.67 -4.48 -8.10
CA ARG A 44 8.90 -3.16 -8.70
C ARG A 44 7.64 -2.30 -8.66
N ALA A 45 6.48 -2.86 -9.05
CA ALA A 45 5.18 -2.19 -8.96
C ALA A 45 4.90 -1.71 -7.53
N TRP A 46 5.03 -2.59 -6.53
CA TRP A 46 4.85 -2.22 -5.13
C TRP A 46 5.77 -1.08 -4.72
N ARG A 47 7.07 -1.13 -5.05
CA ARG A 47 8.01 -0.04 -4.73
C ARG A 47 7.60 1.27 -5.38
N ALA A 48 7.21 1.24 -6.65
CA ALA A 48 6.75 2.41 -7.39
C ALA A 48 5.51 3.01 -6.70
N LEU A 49 4.47 2.20 -6.46
CA LEU A 49 3.22 2.64 -5.84
C LEU A 49 3.40 3.14 -4.40
N ALA A 50 4.14 2.41 -3.57
CA ALA A 50 4.43 2.79 -2.19
C ALA A 50 5.28 4.06 -2.07
N SER A 51 6.05 4.39 -3.12
CA SER A 51 6.89 5.60 -3.19
C SER A 51 6.23 6.79 -3.89
N HIS A 52 5.05 6.58 -4.47
CA HIS A 52 4.37 7.58 -5.28
C HIS A 52 3.97 8.82 -4.45
N PRO A 53 4.10 10.06 -4.96
CA PRO A 53 3.80 11.28 -4.21
C PRO A 53 2.39 11.34 -3.62
N ARG A 54 1.39 10.81 -4.35
CA ARG A 54 -0.01 10.72 -3.91
C ARG A 54 -0.32 9.57 -2.94
N THR A 55 0.69 8.81 -2.53
CA THR A 55 0.55 7.75 -1.52
C THR A 55 0.86 8.33 -0.14
N ALA A 56 -0.17 8.50 0.69
CA ALA A 56 -0.04 9.02 2.04
C ALA A 56 0.56 8.02 3.02
N LEU A 57 0.17 6.75 2.88
CA LEU A 57 0.64 5.63 3.70
C LEU A 57 0.83 4.41 2.81
N SER A 58 1.89 3.66 3.05
CA SER A 58 2.07 2.32 2.50
C SER A 58 2.45 1.35 3.61
N LEU A 59 1.73 0.24 3.71
CA LEU A 59 2.00 -0.86 4.65
C LEU A 59 2.27 -2.14 3.87
N HIS A 60 3.36 -2.82 4.22
CA HIS A 60 3.71 -4.12 3.69
C HIS A 60 3.23 -5.20 4.66
N LEU A 61 2.22 -5.97 4.27
CA LEU A 61 1.53 -6.97 5.09
C LEU A 61 1.86 -8.38 4.59
N VAL A 62 3.14 -8.76 4.67
CA VAL A 62 3.67 -10.05 4.20
C VAL A 62 3.46 -10.24 2.69
N ARG A 63 2.31 -10.76 2.24
CA ARG A 63 2.00 -10.92 0.80
C ARG A 63 1.15 -9.81 0.23
N MET A 64 0.46 -9.03 1.07
CA MET A 64 -0.40 -7.93 0.64
C MET A 64 0.25 -6.58 0.86
N GLY A 65 -0.13 -5.59 0.05
CA GLY A 65 0.24 -4.20 0.22
C GLY A 65 -0.99 -3.32 0.45
N LEU A 66 -0.96 -2.46 1.45
CA LEU A 66 -2.03 -1.47 1.68
C LEU A 66 -1.50 -0.08 1.38
N LEU A 67 -2.25 0.69 0.59
CA LEU A 67 -1.99 2.09 0.28
C LEU A 67 -3.15 2.95 0.77
N VAL A 68 -2.83 4.12 1.31
CA VAL A 68 -3.79 5.22 1.48
C VAL A 68 -3.44 6.29 0.46
N ILE A 69 -4.39 6.67 -0.38
CA ILE A 69 -4.21 7.66 -1.45
C ILE A 69 -4.76 9.02 -0.99
N SER A 70 -3.96 10.07 -1.08
CA SER A 70 -4.34 11.43 -0.70
C SER A 70 -4.08 12.42 -1.84
N PRO A 71 -4.99 13.37 -2.10
CA PRO A 71 -4.81 14.40 -3.13
C PRO A 71 -3.58 15.29 -2.86
N ASP A 72 -3.29 15.59 -1.59
CA ASP A 72 -2.21 16.51 -1.17
C ASP A 72 -0.86 15.78 -0.97
N GLY A 73 -0.84 14.46 -1.15
CA GLY A 73 0.32 13.61 -0.89
C GLY A 73 0.61 13.36 0.60
N GLY A 74 1.54 12.45 0.87
CA GLY A 74 1.91 12.03 2.22
C GLY A 74 3.08 12.81 2.79
N SER A 75 2.85 13.65 3.80
CA SER A 75 3.91 14.46 4.43
C SER A 75 4.81 13.73 5.44
N ARG A 76 4.68 12.41 5.66
CA ARG A 76 5.56 11.69 6.61
C ARG A 76 5.82 10.24 6.22
N ARG A 77 6.98 9.97 5.61
CA ARG A 77 7.57 8.62 5.60
C ARG A 77 8.02 8.25 7.02
N ARG A 78 7.16 7.62 7.82
CA ARG A 78 7.61 6.88 9.00
C ARG A 78 8.04 5.49 8.56
N ARG A 79 9.35 5.26 8.46
CA ARG A 79 9.88 3.89 8.35
C ARG A 79 9.82 3.28 9.75
N PHE A 80 8.98 2.26 9.94
CA PHE A 80 9.00 1.46 11.14
C PHE A 80 10.09 0.40 10.98
N ALA A 81 11.08 0.41 11.87
CA ALA A 81 12.11 -0.62 11.91
C ALA A 81 11.48 -1.96 12.33
N PRO A 82 11.88 -3.11 11.72
CA PRO A 82 11.46 -4.43 12.18
C PRO A 82 11.94 -4.61 13.63
N GLY A 83 11.01 -4.59 14.59
CA GLY A 83 11.29 -4.70 16.03
C GLY A 83 10.47 -3.76 16.90
N VAL A 84 10.26 -2.51 16.47
CA VAL A 84 9.45 -1.54 17.22
C VAL A 84 7.95 -1.86 17.09
N TRP A 85 7.55 -2.39 15.94
CA TRP A 85 6.15 -2.69 15.60
C TRP A 85 5.55 -3.85 16.41
N LEU A 86 6.33 -4.91 16.68
CA LEU A 86 5.85 -6.05 17.46
C LEU A 86 5.59 -5.69 18.92
N ALA A 87 6.40 -4.79 19.49
CA ALA A 87 6.19 -4.32 20.86
C ALA A 87 4.91 -3.46 20.98
N ASP A 88 4.71 -2.52 20.04
CA ASP A 88 3.57 -1.58 20.08
C ASP A 88 2.22 -2.27 19.76
N ILE A 89 2.20 -3.28 18.86
CA ILE A 89 0.99 -4.07 18.62
C ILE A 89 0.66 -4.98 19.80
N ARG A 90 1.66 -5.62 20.42
CA ARG A 90 1.43 -6.48 21.58
C ARG A 90 0.83 -5.70 22.74
N GLU A 91 1.27 -4.48 22.99
CA GLU A 91 0.68 -3.65 24.06
C GLU A 91 -0.75 -3.18 23.77
N ARG A 92 -1.10 -2.96 22.50
CA ARG A 92 -2.39 -2.36 22.12
C ARG A 92 -3.49 -3.36 21.75
N VAL A 93 -3.13 -4.53 21.23
CA VAL A 93 -4.09 -5.55 20.77
C VAL A 93 -4.34 -6.64 21.80
N LEU A 94 -3.38 -6.93 22.69
CA LEU A 94 -3.52 -7.98 23.73
C LEU A 94 -4.08 -7.46 25.07
N ARG A 95 -4.63 -6.24 25.09
CA ARG A 95 -5.40 -5.69 26.22
C ARG A 95 -6.91 -5.63 25.94
N LEU A 96 -7.36 -6.33 24.89
CA LEU A 96 -8.76 -6.71 24.65
C LEU A 96 -8.87 -8.22 24.86
#